data_AF-A0AA95LFI1-F1
#
_entry.id   AF-A0AA95LFI1-F1
#
_cell.length_a   1.000
_cell.length_b   1.000
_cell.length_c   1.000
_cell.angle_alpha   90.00
_cell.angle_beta   90.00
_cell.angle_gamma   90.00
#
_symmetry.space_group_name_H-M   'P 1'
#
loop_
_entity.id
_entity.type
_entity.pdbx_description
1 polymer ?
#
loop_
_entity_poly.entity_id
_entity_poly.type
_entity_poly.pdbx_seq_one_letter_code
_entity_poly.pdbx_strand_id
1 'polypeptide(L)'
;MRKIASVAAVFAIVLLVGCGNSTNNNANVTPTATTTPGNTNNAGNTNNTTDAVTSASVVDNEEAFKKAISAEGTWIAATLKDLTFTEDLVLDGQFTNKDEPARKIALYTQDADHNITNSFKLTAPKLTIKSKNARIQGGTFIGDVYVEADGFSLVNATVEGNVYFADAKYQSTFDTSDQGKVTGVTEVKK
;
A
#
# COMPACT_ATOMS: atom_id res chain seq x y z
N MET A 1 12.99 2.13 46.77
CA MET A 1 14.31 2.80 46.86
C MET A 1 15.43 1.80 46.59
N ARG A 2 15.94 1.73 45.35
CA ARG A 2 17.20 1.04 45.03
C ARG A 2 17.92 1.77 43.89
N LYS A 3 18.89 2.58 44.33
CA LYS A 3 20.16 3.06 43.76
C LYS A 3 20.27 3.23 42.23
N ILE A 4 20.42 4.50 41.87
CA ILE A 4 20.93 5.07 40.61
C ILE A 4 22.42 4.70 40.47
N ALA A 5 22.85 4.33 39.26
CA ALA A 5 24.24 4.41 38.85
C ALA A 5 24.31 4.86 37.39
N SER A 6 24.66 6.12 37.22
CA SER A 6 24.99 6.77 35.96
C SER A 6 26.37 6.30 35.48
N VAL A 7 26.50 5.95 34.20
CA VAL A 7 27.79 6.03 33.49
C VAL A 7 27.51 6.61 32.10
N ALA A 8 27.91 7.87 31.94
CA ALA A 8 28.00 8.55 30.66
C ALA A 8 29.27 8.09 29.95
N ALA A 9 29.15 7.64 28.70
CA ALA A 9 30.28 7.44 27.81
C ALA A 9 30.05 8.27 26.54
N VAL A 10 30.70 9.43 26.51
CA VAL A 10 30.87 10.29 25.35
C VAL A 10 31.72 9.52 24.32
N PHE A 11 31.23 9.35 23.09
CA PHE A 11 32.05 8.88 21.98
C PHE A 11 32.00 9.89 20.84
N ALA A 12 33.21 10.27 20.40
CA ALA A 12 33.51 11.45 19.63
C ALA A 12 33.21 11.29 18.13
N ILE A 13 32.89 12.44 17.53
CA ILE A 13 32.68 12.70 16.11
C ILE A 13 34.00 12.55 15.34
N VAL A 14 33.95 11.90 14.16
CA VAL A 14 34.94 12.10 13.09
C VAL A 14 34.20 12.38 11.79
N LEU A 15 34.29 13.62 11.32
CA LEU A 15 33.88 14.05 9.98
C LEU A 15 35.05 13.84 9.02
N LEU A 16 34.88 13.01 8.00
CA LEU A 16 35.82 12.94 6.87
C LEU A 16 35.27 13.79 5.71
N VAL A 17 35.90 14.95 5.51
CA VAL A 17 35.74 15.80 4.32
C VAL A 17 36.72 15.28 3.26
N GLY A 18 36.21 14.87 2.10
CA GLY A 18 36.99 14.60 0.90
C GLY A 18 36.63 15.60 -0.18
N CYS A 19 37.53 16.55 -0.47
CA CYS A 19 37.46 17.48 -1.59
C CYS A 19 38.61 17.23 -2.58
N GLY A 20 38.26 17.30 -3.87
CA GLY A 20 39.15 17.71 -4.97
C GLY A 20 39.67 16.59 -5.89
N ASN A 21 39.93 16.80 -7.18
CA ASN A 21 39.57 17.84 -8.16
C ASN A 21 40.13 17.38 -9.54
N SER A 22 39.75 18.08 -10.63
CA SER A 22 40.46 18.15 -11.94
C SER A 22 40.07 17.05 -12.95
N THR A 23 39.75 17.29 -14.23
CA THR A 23 40.15 18.35 -15.18
C THR A 23 39.15 18.41 -16.34
N ASN A 24 38.69 19.62 -16.68
CA ASN A 24 38.09 19.95 -17.98
C ASN A 24 39.17 19.92 -19.07
N ASN A 25 38.90 19.32 -20.23
CA ASN A 25 39.51 19.75 -21.49
C ASN A 25 38.55 19.55 -22.66
N ASN A 26 38.27 20.68 -23.31
CA ASN A 26 37.50 20.88 -24.53
C ASN A 26 38.44 20.74 -25.75
N ALA A 27 38.04 19.96 -26.75
CA ALA A 27 38.53 20.11 -28.13
C ALA A 27 37.48 19.63 -29.14
N ASN A 28 36.93 20.62 -29.86
CA ASN A 28 36.12 20.61 -31.10
C ASN A 28 36.99 20.04 -32.27
N VAL A 29 36.54 19.25 -33.27
CA VAL A 29 35.69 19.59 -34.44
C VAL A 29 35.35 18.31 -35.27
N THR A 30 34.05 17.99 -35.42
CA THR A 30 33.18 17.76 -36.63
C THR A 30 33.68 17.03 -37.90
N PRO A 31 32.82 16.43 -38.78
CA PRO A 31 31.53 15.69 -38.62
C PRO A 31 31.52 14.29 -39.30
N THR A 32 30.60 13.40 -38.91
CA THR A 32 29.93 12.47 -39.85
C THR A 32 28.54 12.13 -39.31
N ALA A 33 27.55 12.26 -40.19
CA ALA A 33 26.12 12.24 -39.91
C ALA A 33 25.61 10.88 -39.41
N THR A 34 24.75 10.89 -38.40
CA THR A 34 23.56 10.02 -38.30
C THR A 34 22.52 10.72 -37.40
N THR A 35 21.26 10.60 -37.81
CA THR A 35 20.07 11.39 -37.50
C THR A 35 19.58 11.36 -36.04
N THR A 36 19.35 12.54 -35.48
CA THR A 36 18.40 12.80 -34.37
C THR A 36 17.74 14.17 -34.62
N PRO A 37 16.41 14.27 -34.60
CA PRO A 37 15.72 15.51 -34.21
C PRO A 37 15.23 15.33 -32.77
N GLY A 38 15.41 16.23 -31.81
CA GLY A 38 15.69 17.65 -31.86
C GLY A 38 14.97 18.21 -30.64
N ASN A 39 15.73 18.64 -29.63
CA ASN A 39 15.19 19.27 -28.42
C ASN A 39 14.74 20.70 -28.77
N THR A 40 13.44 20.97 -28.65
CA THR A 40 12.92 22.35 -28.64
C THR A 40 12.47 22.66 -27.22
N ASN A 41 13.13 23.65 -26.63
CA ASN A 41 12.76 24.24 -25.35
C ASN A 41 11.32 24.75 -25.40
N ASN A 42 10.48 24.26 -24.49
CA ASN A 42 9.28 24.99 -24.09
C ASN A 42 9.22 25.00 -22.56
N ALA A 43 9.34 26.19 -21.99
CA ALA A 43 9.08 26.45 -20.58
C ALA A 43 7.57 26.22 -20.35
N GLY A 44 7.25 25.08 -19.76
CA GLY A 44 5.90 24.72 -19.34
C GLY A 44 6.01 24.05 -17.97
N ASN A 45 5.19 24.51 -17.04
CA ASN A 45 5.08 24.06 -15.66
C ASN A 45 4.86 22.54 -15.56
N THR A 46 5.95 21.76 -15.48
CA THR A 46 5.89 20.31 -15.27
C THR A 46 5.68 20.06 -13.79
N ASN A 47 4.43 19.88 -13.39
CA ASN A 47 4.12 19.06 -12.22
C ASN A 47 4.77 17.70 -12.50
N ASN A 48 5.89 17.41 -11.83
CA ASN A 48 6.60 16.13 -11.94
C ASN A 48 5.71 15.06 -11.29
N THR A 49 4.66 14.64 -11.99
CA THR A 49 4.00 13.38 -11.72
C THR A 49 4.96 12.31 -12.21
N THR A 50 5.87 11.87 -11.33
CA THR A 50 6.59 10.63 -11.54
C THR A 50 5.57 9.56 -11.87
N ASP A 51 5.63 8.98 -13.07
CA ASP A 51 4.74 7.91 -13.48
C ASP A 51 4.85 6.78 -12.46
N ALA A 52 3.72 6.44 -11.85
CA ALA A 52 3.70 5.43 -10.80
C ALA A 52 3.92 4.05 -11.44
N VAL A 53 4.92 3.31 -10.96
CA VAL A 53 5.27 1.99 -11.50
C VAL A 53 4.27 0.95 -11.02
N THR A 54 3.52 0.35 -11.94
CA THR A 54 2.54 -0.71 -11.65
C THR A 54 3.18 -2.09 -11.73
N SER A 55 2.59 -3.06 -11.02
CA SER A 55 2.98 -4.47 -11.04
C SER A 55 1.75 -5.35 -10.79
N ALA A 56 1.91 -6.68 -10.75
CA ALA A 56 0.81 -7.59 -10.45
C ALA A 56 0.14 -7.35 -9.08
N SER A 57 0.88 -6.75 -8.13
CA SER A 57 0.43 -6.50 -6.76
C SER A 57 0.29 -5.01 -6.43
N VAL A 58 0.69 -4.12 -7.34
CA VAL A 58 0.60 -2.65 -7.22
C VAL A 58 -0.16 -2.13 -8.42
N VAL A 59 -1.41 -1.75 -8.21
CA VAL A 59 -2.40 -1.55 -9.25
C VAL A 59 -2.94 -0.13 -9.25
N ASP A 60 -3.36 0.33 -10.42
CA ASP A 60 -3.80 1.70 -10.64
C ASP A 60 -5.11 1.77 -11.46
N ASN A 61 -5.76 0.63 -11.67
CA ASN A 61 -7.01 0.49 -12.39
C ASN A 61 -7.81 -0.73 -11.87
N GLU A 62 -9.09 -0.74 -12.17
CA GLU A 62 -10.08 -1.69 -11.66
C GLU A 62 -9.84 -3.13 -12.12
N GLU A 63 -9.45 -3.33 -13.38
CA GLU A 63 -9.20 -4.67 -13.94
C GLU A 63 -8.01 -5.34 -13.25
N ALA A 64 -6.89 -4.60 -13.13
CA ALA A 64 -5.71 -5.07 -12.43
C ALA A 64 -6.01 -5.35 -10.95
N PHE A 65 -6.82 -4.50 -10.29
CA PHE A 65 -7.23 -4.73 -8.91
C PHE A 65 -8.04 -6.01 -8.76
N LYS A 66 -9.06 -6.25 -9.61
CA LYS A 66 -9.86 -7.49 -9.59
C LYS A 66 -8.98 -8.73 -9.75
N LYS A 67 -8.00 -8.68 -10.66
CA LYS A 67 -7.05 -9.77 -10.83
C LYS A 67 -6.21 -9.99 -9.57
N ALA A 68 -5.71 -8.92 -8.95
CA ALA A 68 -4.89 -8.99 -7.74
C ALA A 68 -5.65 -9.59 -6.53
N ILE A 69 -6.94 -9.28 -6.37
CA ILE A 69 -7.79 -9.80 -5.28
C ILE A 69 -8.40 -11.19 -5.57
N SER A 70 -8.22 -11.73 -6.78
CA SER A 70 -8.70 -13.06 -7.15
C SER A 70 -7.86 -14.19 -6.52
N ALA A 71 -8.36 -15.42 -6.62
CA ALA A 71 -7.66 -16.62 -6.16
C ALA A 71 -6.32 -16.87 -6.86
N GLU A 72 -6.15 -16.36 -8.08
CA GLU A 72 -4.91 -16.43 -8.88
C GLU A 72 -4.04 -15.17 -8.73
N GLY A 73 -4.41 -14.27 -7.83
CA GLY A 73 -3.72 -13.00 -7.61
C GLY A 73 -2.42 -13.15 -6.83
N THR A 74 -2.12 -12.13 -6.02
CA THR A 74 -0.90 -12.11 -5.19
C THR A 74 -1.26 -11.76 -3.76
N TRP A 75 -0.48 -12.19 -2.76
CA TRP A 75 -0.81 -12.01 -1.34
C TRP A 75 -1.18 -10.56 -0.93
N ILE A 76 -0.74 -9.55 -1.70
CA ILE A 76 -1.05 -8.13 -1.54
C ILE A 76 -1.67 -7.52 -2.81
N ALA A 77 -2.77 -6.78 -2.66
CA ALA A 77 -3.32 -5.89 -3.69
C ALA A 77 -3.20 -4.45 -3.19
N ALA A 78 -2.22 -3.69 -3.69
CA ALA A 78 -1.95 -2.32 -3.30
C ALA A 78 -2.45 -1.33 -4.35
N THR A 79 -3.29 -0.37 -3.98
CA THR A 79 -3.77 0.66 -4.89
C THR A 79 -2.88 1.90 -4.84
N LEU A 80 -2.77 2.58 -5.99
CA LEU A 80 -2.05 3.86 -6.12
C LEU A 80 -2.98 5.07 -6.25
N LYS A 81 -4.30 4.83 -6.25
CA LYS A 81 -5.35 5.83 -6.39
C LYS A 81 -6.67 5.27 -5.88
N ASP A 82 -7.67 6.13 -5.81
CA ASP A 82 -9.06 5.73 -5.54
C ASP A 82 -9.59 4.86 -6.69
N LEU A 83 -10.34 3.81 -6.35
CA LEU A 83 -11.00 2.93 -7.31
C LEU A 83 -12.48 2.81 -6.99
N THR A 84 -13.33 2.76 -8.03
CA THR A 84 -14.78 2.65 -7.87
C THR A 84 -15.34 1.52 -8.74
N PHE A 85 -16.15 0.67 -8.12
CA PHE A 85 -16.78 -0.47 -8.74
C PHE A 85 -18.30 -0.36 -8.60
N THR A 86 -19.01 -0.74 -9.66
CA THR A 86 -20.47 -0.91 -9.62
C THR A 86 -20.88 -2.34 -9.27
N GLU A 87 -19.91 -3.26 -9.27
CA GLU A 87 -20.10 -4.69 -8.98
C GLU A 87 -19.51 -5.08 -7.63
N ASP A 88 -19.97 -6.22 -7.11
CA ASP A 88 -19.44 -6.80 -5.89
C ASP A 88 -18.00 -7.31 -6.09
N LEU A 89 -17.20 -7.16 -5.05
CA LEU A 89 -15.82 -7.65 -5.00
C LEU A 89 -15.71 -8.90 -4.13
N VAL A 90 -14.77 -9.79 -4.49
CA VAL A 90 -14.45 -10.98 -3.71
C VAL A 90 -12.94 -11.06 -3.54
N LEU A 91 -12.49 -11.00 -2.29
CA LEU A 91 -11.11 -11.27 -1.91
C LEU A 91 -10.95 -12.76 -1.65
N ASP A 92 -10.40 -13.47 -2.63
CA ASP A 92 -10.24 -14.93 -2.61
C ASP A 92 -8.77 -15.34 -2.74
N GLY A 93 -8.50 -16.62 -2.56
CA GLY A 93 -7.18 -17.24 -2.62
C GLY A 93 -6.53 -17.43 -1.26
N GLN A 94 -5.60 -18.37 -1.19
CA GLN A 94 -4.83 -18.67 0.00
C GLN A 94 -3.35 -18.40 -0.30
N PHE A 95 -2.79 -17.42 0.39
CA PHE A 95 -1.41 -16.99 0.20
C PHE A 95 -0.69 -16.98 1.52
N THR A 96 0.64 -17.03 1.46
CA THR A 96 1.50 -16.97 2.64
C THR A 96 2.46 -15.80 2.56
N ASN A 97 2.76 -15.19 3.70
CA ASN A 97 3.84 -14.22 3.86
C ASN A 97 4.62 -14.59 5.12
N LYS A 98 5.93 -14.80 5.01
CA LYS A 98 6.78 -15.32 6.09
C LYS A 98 6.23 -16.63 6.70
N ASP A 99 5.87 -17.58 5.82
CA ASP A 99 5.35 -18.91 6.15
C ASP A 99 4.01 -18.95 6.92
N GLU A 100 3.32 -17.80 7.05
CA GLU A 100 1.99 -17.71 7.67
C GLU A 100 0.93 -17.30 6.64
N PRO A 101 -0.33 -17.81 6.76
CA PRO A 101 -1.43 -17.36 5.92
C PRO A 101 -1.61 -15.84 6.04
N ALA A 102 -1.66 -15.15 4.90
CA ALA A 102 -1.80 -13.70 4.86
C ALA A 102 -2.47 -13.24 3.57
N ARG A 103 -3.37 -12.26 3.69
CA ARG A 103 -3.99 -11.58 2.55
C ARG A 103 -4.09 -10.09 2.86
N LYS A 104 -3.73 -9.21 1.92
CA LYS A 104 -3.73 -7.76 2.16
C LYS A 104 -4.37 -6.99 1.00
N ILE A 105 -5.32 -6.11 1.33
CA ILE A 105 -5.69 -4.97 0.50
C ILE A 105 -5.01 -3.75 1.10
N ALA A 106 -4.07 -3.13 0.38
CA ALA A 106 -3.36 -1.93 0.82
C ALA A 106 -3.91 -0.72 0.06
N LEU A 107 -4.57 0.19 0.78
CA LEU A 107 -5.18 1.39 0.22
C LEU A 107 -4.33 2.62 0.54
N TYR A 108 -3.00 2.50 0.42
CA TYR A 108 -2.08 3.55 0.84
C TYR A 108 -0.73 3.47 0.13
N THR A 109 -0.04 4.60 0.03
CA THR A 109 1.40 4.65 -0.24
C THR A 109 2.18 4.94 1.03
N GLN A 110 3.46 4.59 1.05
CA GLN A 110 4.36 4.85 2.18
C GLN A 110 5.73 5.31 1.71
N ASP A 111 6.46 5.98 2.60
CA ASP A 111 7.88 6.30 2.41
C ASP A 111 8.80 5.12 2.81
N ALA A 112 10.11 5.35 2.76
CA ALA A 112 11.13 4.37 3.11
C ALA A 112 11.12 4.01 4.61
N ASP A 113 10.61 4.89 5.45
CA ASP A 113 10.51 4.71 6.92
C ASP A 113 9.16 4.08 7.33
N HIS A 114 8.37 3.61 6.36
CA HIS A 114 7.04 3.02 6.54
C HIS A 114 5.96 3.97 7.06
N ASN A 115 6.16 5.29 6.92
CA ASN A 115 5.09 6.25 7.19
C ASN A 115 4.12 6.27 6.02
N ILE A 116 2.82 6.24 6.30
CA ILE A 116 1.80 6.41 5.27
C ILE A 116 1.90 7.83 4.71
N THR A 117 2.05 7.93 3.39
CA THR A 117 2.16 9.21 2.66
C THR A 117 0.87 9.60 1.97
N ASN A 118 0.04 8.63 1.57
CA ASN A 118 -1.31 8.84 1.04
C ASN A 118 -2.23 7.69 1.45
N SER A 119 -3.53 7.98 1.54
CA SER A 119 -4.60 7.03 1.79
C SER A 119 -5.65 7.14 0.70
N PHE A 120 -6.19 6.00 0.25
CA PHE A 120 -7.11 5.91 -0.88
C PHE A 120 -8.46 5.32 -0.47
N LYS A 121 -9.46 5.57 -1.32
CA LYS A 121 -10.80 5.02 -1.23
C LYS A 121 -10.99 3.89 -2.21
N LEU A 122 -11.55 2.79 -1.73
CA LEU A 122 -12.03 1.68 -2.55
C LEU A 122 -13.55 1.62 -2.39
N THR A 123 -14.29 1.93 -3.44
CA THR A 123 -15.76 1.97 -3.42
C THR A 123 -16.32 0.78 -4.17
N ALA A 124 -17.17 -0.02 -3.52
CA ALA A 124 -17.95 -1.08 -4.16
C ALA A 124 -19.23 -1.33 -3.34
N PRO A 125 -20.32 -1.87 -3.91
CA PRO A 125 -21.50 -2.20 -3.12
C PRO A 125 -21.19 -3.18 -1.99
N LYS A 126 -20.37 -4.19 -2.28
CA LYS A 126 -20.01 -5.27 -1.35
C LYS A 126 -18.57 -5.75 -1.57
N LEU A 127 -17.89 -6.13 -0.49
CA LEU A 127 -16.65 -6.90 -0.51
C LEU A 127 -16.81 -8.18 0.32
N THR A 128 -16.60 -9.34 -0.30
CA THR A 128 -16.60 -10.64 0.40
C THR A 128 -15.19 -11.08 0.72
N ILE A 129 -14.91 -11.42 1.98
CA ILE A 129 -13.61 -11.86 2.47
C ILE A 129 -13.61 -13.38 2.65
N LYS A 130 -12.89 -14.10 1.79
CA LYS A 130 -12.76 -15.57 1.83
C LYS A 130 -11.36 -16.04 2.25
N SER A 131 -10.38 -15.16 2.24
CA SER A 131 -9.01 -15.48 2.62
C SER A 131 -8.80 -15.37 4.14
N LYS A 132 -8.09 -16.34 4.72
CA LYS A 132 -7.69 -16.30 6.13
C LYS A 132 -6.69 -15.17 6.38
N ASN A 133 -6.77 -14.53 7.56
CA ASN A 133 -5.89 -13.44 7.97
C ASN A 133 -5.87 -12.28 6.96
N ALA A 134 -7.03 -12.02 6.34
CA ALA A 134 -7.17 -10.91 5.42
C ALA A 134 -7.19 -9.58 6.17
N ARG A 135 -6.54 -8.57 5.62
CA ARG A 135 -6.59 -7.21 6.18
C ARG A 135 -6.80 -6.15 5.12
N ILE A 136 -7.57 -5.12 5.49
CA ILE A 136 -7.60 -3.84 4.79
C ILE A 136 -6.71 -2.88 5.57
N GLN A 137 -5.79 -2.20 4.88
CA GLN A 137 -4.83 -1.32 5.54
C GLN A 137 -4.74 0.06 4.90
N GLY A 138 -4.68 1.09 5.74
CA GLY A 138 -4.19 2.44 5.40
C GLY A 138 -5.15 3.35 4.65
N GLY A 139 -6.41 2.96 4.42
CA GLY A 139 -7.39 3.76 3.68
C GLY A 139 -8.83 3.40 4.01
N THR A 140 -9.76 3.71 3.11
CA THR A 140 -11.20 3.55 3.36
C THR A 140 -11.84 2.64 2.32
N PHE A 141 -12.53 1.60 2.78
CA PHE A 141 -13.49 0.87 1.96
C PHE A 141 -14.88 1.48 2.14
N ILE A 142 -15.55 1.82 1.05
CA ILE A 142 -16.92 2.35 1.04
C ILE A 142 -17.83 1.26 0.45
N GLY A 143 -18.71 0.71 1.28
CA GLY A 143 -19.51 -0.47 0.98
C GLY A 143 -19.64 -1.42 2.16
N ASP A 144 -20.47 -2.46 2.00
CA ASP A 144 -20.63 -3.49 3.02
C ASP A 144 -19.57 -4.60 2.87
N VAL A 145 -19.04 -5.09 4.00
CA VAL A 145 -18.09 -6.19 4.05
C VAL A 145 -18.78 -7.45 4.58
N TYR A 146 -18.59 -8.58 3.90
CA TYR A 146 -19.08 -9.89 4.31
C TYR A 146 -17.90 -10.83 4.55
N VAL A 147 -17.77 -11.34 5.77
CA VAL A 147 -16.60 -12.10 6.22
C VAL A 147 -16.95 -13.58 6.36
N GLU A 148 -16.22 -14.41 5.60
CA GLU A 148 -16.39 -15.87 5.53
C GLU A 148 -15.13 -16.63 5.96
N ALA A 149 -14.14 -15.95 6.54
CA ALA A 149 -12.87 -16.52 6.99
C ALA A 149 -12.36 -15.92 8.31
N ASP A 150 -11.50 -16.65 9.00
CA ASP A 150 -10.91 -16.22 10.28
C ASP A 150 -9.85 -15.12 10.09
N GLY A 151 -9.71 -14.28 11.10
CA GLY A 151 -8.61 -13.32 11.24
C GLY A 151 -8.73 -12.09 10.35
N PHE A 152 -9.95 -11.71 9.93
CA PHE A 152 -10.15 -10.44 9.23
C PHE A 152 -9.72 -9.27 10.12
N SER A 153 -9.00 -8.29 9.58
CA SER A 153 -8.60 -7.12 10.37
C SER A 153 -8.60 -5.80 9.59
N LEU A 154 -8.78 -4.71 10.33
CA LEU A 154 -8.65 -3.34 9.84
C LEU A 154 -7.44 -2.68 10.52
N VAL A 155 -6.47 -2.26 9.71
CA VAL A 155 -5.20 -1.69 10.18
C VAL A 155 -5.08 -0.25 9.66
N ASN A 156 -5.23 0.73 10.53
CA ASN A 156 -5.33 2.15 10.17
C ASN A 156 -6.27 2.35 8.98
N ALA A 157 -7.45 1.72 9.04
CA ALA A 157 -8.38 1.62 7.93
C ALA A 157 -9.81 1.78 8.42
N THR A 158 -10.66 2.29 7.53
CA THR A 158 -12.09 2.49 7.80
C THR A 158 -12.94 1.69 6.83
N VAL A 159 -13.98 1.04 7.34
CA VAL A 159 -15.13 0.59 6.55
C VAL A 159 -16.25 1.60 6.73
N GLU A 160 -16.54 2.36 5.67
CA GLU A 160 -17.73 3.20 5.55
C GLU A 160 -18.90 2.35 5.05
N GLY A 161 -19.50 1.61 5.98
CA GLY A 161 -20.53 0.61 5.71
C GLY A 161 -20.65 -0.38 6.86
N ASN A 162 -21.32 -1.50 6.63
CA ASN A 162 -21.51 -2.54 7.62
C ASN A 162 -20.47 -3.66 7.47
N VAL A 163 -20.18 -4.37 8.56
CA VAL A 163 -19.38 -5.59 8.54
C VAL A 163 -20.23 -6.75 9.07
N TYR A 164 -20.50 -7.71 8.19
CA TYR A 164 -21.27 -8.90 8.49
C TYR A 164 -20.38 -10.14 8.53
N PHE A 165 -20.59 -11.00 9.52
CA PHE A 165 -19.88 -12.27 9.63
C PHE A 165 -20.85 -13.42 9.36
N ALA A 166 -20.43 -14.35 8.50
CA ALA A 166 -21.22 -15.55 8.19
C ALA A 166 -21.36 -16.49 9.41
N ASP A 167 -20.44 -16.42 10.38
CA ASP A 167 -20.45 -17.23 11.59
C ASP A 167 -19.79 -16.45 12.76
N ALA A 168 -20.24 -16.74 13.98
CA ALA A 168 -19.71 -16.14 15.20
C ALA A 168 -18.20 -16.43 15.40
N LYS A 169 -17.70 -17.57 14.89
CA LYS A 169 -16.27 -17.89 14.94
C LYS A 169 -15.44 -16.85 14.17
N TYR A 170 -15.91 -16.38 13.01
CA TYR A 170 -15.21 -15.37 12.23
C TYR A 170 -15.23 -14.02 12.95
N GLN A 171 -16.39 -13.63 13.49
CA GLN A 171 -16.51 -12.39 14.27
C GLN A 171 -15.58 -12.39 15.48
N SER A 172 -15.44 -13.53 16.17
CA SER A 172 -14.57 -13.64 17.36
C SER A 172 -13.08 -13.39 17.07
N THR A 173 -12.68 -13.47 15.80
CA THR A 173 -11.30 -13.24 15.33
C THR A 173 -11.13 -11.90 14.61
N PHE A 174 -12.18 -11.08 14.52
CA PHE A 174 -12.11 -9.77 13.89
C PHE A 174 -11.29 -8.80 14.74
N ASP A 175 -10.29 -8.15 14.13
CA ASP A 175 -9.40 -7.24 14.84
C ASP A 175 -9.43 -5.83 14.23
N THR A 176 -9.70 -4.84 15.09
CA THR A 176 -9.68 -3.41 14.77
C THR A 176 -8.77 -2.61 15.70
N SER A 177 -7.95 -3.29 16.52
CA SER A 177 -7.15 -2.67 17.57
C SER A 177 -6.09 -1.70 17.06
N ASP A 178 -5.56 -1.93 15.85
CA ASP A 178 -4.64 -1.02 15.18
C ASP A 178 -5.41 0.02 14.37
N GLN A 179 -6.15 0.90 15.06
CA GLN A 179 -6.83 2.06 14.45
C GLN A 179 -7.85 1.68 13.35
N GLY A 180 -8.47 0.50 13.49
CA GLY A 180 -9.55 0.06 12.62
C GLY A 180 -10.89 0.68 13.01
N LYS A 181 -11.70 1.09 12.03
CA LYS A 181 -13.03 1.68 12.27
C LYS A 181 -14.09 1.10 11.34
N VAL A 182 -15.29 0.84 11.87
CA VAL A 182 -16.50 0.54 11.11
C VAL A 182 -17.53 1.62 11.43
N THR A 183 -18.16 2.23 10.43
CA THR A 183 -19.15 3.30 10.65
C THR A 183 -20.58 2.77 10.78
N GLY A 184 -20.88 1.61 10.19
CA GLY A 184 -22.15 0.92 10.29
C GLY A 184 -22.18 -0.14 11.39
N VAL A 185 -23.01 -1.16 11.21
CA VAL A 185 -23.15 -2.25 12.18
C VAL A 185 -22.04 -3.28 12.01
N THR A 186 -21.72 -3.97 13.10
CA THR A 186 -20.82 -5.14 13.12
C THR A 186 -21.56 -6.29 13.80
N GLU A 187 -21.99 -7.28 13.03
CA GLU A 187 -22.80 -8.39 13.56
C GLU A 187 -22.64 -9.69 12.77
N VAL A 188 -23.07 -10.80 13.38
CA VAL A 188 -23.24 -12.06 12.66
C VAL A 188 -24.56 -12.02 11.90
N LYS A 189 -24.50 -12.28 10.60
CA LYS A 189 -25.66 -12.35 9.71
C LYS A 189 -25.63 -13.68 8.97
N LYS A 190 -26.55 -14.58 9.36
CA LYS A 190 -26.70 -15.92 8.80
C LYS A 190 -27.57 -15.90 7.54
#